data_AF-A0A4R6JX95-F1
#
_entry.id   AF-A0A4R6JX95-F1
#
_cell.length_a   1.000
_cell.length_b   1.000
_cell.length_c   1.000
_cell.angle_alpha   90.00
_cell.angle_beta   90.00
_cell.angle_gamma   90.00
#
_symmetry.space_group_name_H-M   'P 1'
#
loop_
_entity.id
_entity.type
_entity.pdbx_description
1 polymer ?
#
loop_
_entity_poly.entity_id
_entity_poly.type
_entity_poly.pdbx_seq_one_letter_code
_entity_poly.pdbx_strand_id
1 'polypeptide(L)' 'MPRYLNLDSSPVYSPSSAETFEDAVGRARELGFTDVITHWPRESGWYAGDEKALESVASRLPRLRLS' A
#
# COMPACT_ATOMS: atom_id res chain seq x y z
N MET A 1 3.76 5.43 20.33
CA MET A 1 2.75 4.37 20.12
C MET A 1 2.64 4.10 18.63
N PRO A 2 2.54 2.84 18.18
CA PRO A 2 2.28 2.53 16.77
C PRO A 2 0.96 3.14 16.29
N ARG A 3 0.93 3.62 15.04
CA ARG A 3 -0.23 4.22 14.37
C ARG A 3 -0.40 3.55 13.01
N TYR A 4 -1.47 2.79 12.86
CA TYR A 4 -1.74 1.99 11.67
C TYR A 4 -2.73 2.70 10.75
N LEU A 5 -2.49 2.67 9.44
CA LEU A 5 -3.43 3.11 8.42
C LEU A 5 -3.74 1.97 7.45
N ASN A 6 -5.03 1.65 7.27
CA ASN A 6 -5.48 0.79 6.18
C ASN A 6 -5.65 1.62 4.91
N LEU A 7 -4.78 1.40 3.92
CA LEU A 7 -4.79 2.15 2.65
C LEU A 7 -6.00 1.81 1.77
N ASP A 8 -6.59 0.64 1.94
CA ASP A 8 -7.78 0.20 1.19
C ASP A 8 -9.10 0.59 1.89
N SER A 9 -9.06 1.63 2.72
CA SER A 9 -10.28 2.26 3.27
C SER A 9 -10.95 3.19 2.24
N SER A 10 -10.28 3.44 1.10
CA SER A 10 -10.81 4.18 -0.05
C SER A 10 -11.53 3.23 -1.02
N PRO A 11 -12.39 3.73 -1.93
CA PRO A 11 -13.02 2.90 -2.96
C PRO A 11 -12.05 2.35 -4.01
N VAL A 12 -10.77 2.72 -3.94
CA VAL A 12 -9.70 2.27 -4.84
C VAL A 12 -8.76 1.34 -4.09
N TYR A 13 -8.47 0.18 -4.70
CA TYR A 13 -7.42 -0.73 -4.24
C TYR A 13 -6.06 -0.03 -4.34
N SER A 14 -5.38 0.09 -3.20
CA SER A 14 -4.20 0.96 -3.06
C SER A 14 -2.94 0.51 -3.82
N PRO A 15 -2.68 -0.79 -4.05
CA PRO A 15 -1.59 -1.29 -4.91
C PRO A 15 -1.99 -1.36 -6.40
N SER A 16 -2.46 -0.26 -7.00
CA SER A 16 -2.70 -0.21 -8.45
C SER A 16 -1.41 -0.10 -9.26
N SER A 17 -0.35 0.44 -8.66
CA SER A 17 1.03 0.44 -9.12
C SER A 17 1.98 0.60 -7.92
N ALA A 18 3.27 0.32 -8.10
CA ALA A 18 4.23 0.48 -7.02
C ALA A 18 4.53 1.95 -6.71
N GLU A 19 4.45 2.84 -7.71
CA GLU A 19 4.57 4.29 -7.55
C GLU A 19 3.42 4.85 -6.71
N THR A 20 2.17 4.47 -7.04
CA THR A 20 0.99 4.91 -6.28
C THR A 20 1.03 4.43 -4.84
N PHE A 21 1.54 3.22 -4.60
CA PHE A 21 1.73 2.70 -3.24
C PHE A 21 2.81 3.49 -2.49
N GLU A 22 3.95 3.79 -3.11
CA GLU A 22 5.03 4.61 -2.52
C GLU A 22 4.54 6.01 -2.15
N ASP A 23 3.76 6.65 -3.02
CA ASP A 23 3.12 7.95 -2.74
C ASP A 23 2.17 7.87 -1.53
N ALA A 24 1.38 6.80 -1.43
CA ALA A 24 0.46 6.60 -0.31
C ALA A 24 1.20 6.38 1.01
N VAL A 25 2.30 5.61 0.99
CA VAL A 25 3.20 5.43 2.14
C VAL A 25 3.80 6.77 2.58
N GLY A 26 4.27 7.58 1.63
CA GLY A 26 4.81 8.92 1.90
C GLY A 26 3.80 9.83 2.61
N ARG A 27 2.58 9.92 2.08
CA ARG A 27 1.49 10.69 2.71
C ARG A 27 1.12 10.15 4.10
N ALA A 28 1.03 8.83 4.26
CA ALA A 28 0.73 8.22 5.55
C ALA A 28 1.78 8.61 6.60
N ARG A 29 3.06 8.63 6.21
CA ARG A 29 4.17 9.05 7.05
C ARG A 29 4.08 10.53 7.42
N GLU A 30 3.80 11.42 6.46
CA GLU A 30 3.62 12.86 6.72
C GLU A 30 2.48 13.13 7.72
N LEU A 31 1.43 12.30 7.70
CA LEU A 31 0.32 12.32 8.66
C LEU A 31 0.65 11.64 10.00
N GLY A 32 1.84 11.05 10.12
CA GLY A 32 2.37 10.45 11.34
C GLY A 32 2.08 8.96 11.51
N PHE A 33 1.44 8.28 10.57
CA PHE A 33 1.29 6.83 10.66
C PHE A 33 2.66 6.15 10.64
N THR A 34 2.81 5.10 11.44
CA THR A 34 4.06 4.31 11.54
C THR A 34 4.02 3.09 10.64
N ASP A 35 2.81 2.60 10.36
CA ASP A 35 2.58 1.35 9.64
C ASP A 35 1.40 1.53 8.70
N VAL A 36 1.51 0.94 7.51
CA VAL A 36 0.41 0.84 6.55
C VAL A 36 0.01 -0.62 6.36
N ILE A 37 -1.28 -0.83 6.11
CA ILE A 37 -1.87 -2.14 5.86
C ILE A 37 -2.57 -2.06 4.50
N THR A 38 -2.37 -3.07 3.66
CA THR A 38 -3.09 -3.25 2.40
C THR A 38 -3.51 -4.72 2.26
N HIS A 39 -4.51 -4.97 1.43
CA HIS A 39 -5.04 -6.29 1.15
C HIS A 39 -4.21 -6.99 0.08
N TRP A 40 -4.22 -8.31 0.13
CA TRP A 40 -3.83 -9.11 -1.01
C TRP A 40 -4.86 -8.96 -2.13
N PRO A 41 -4.45 -8.83 -3.41
CA PRO A 41 -5.38 -8.62 -4.49
C PRO A 41 -6.26 -9.85 -4.69
N ARG A 42 -7.53 -9.62 -4.98
CA ARG A 42 -8.46 -10.65 -5.43
C ARG A 42 -8.56 -10.63 -6.96
N GLU A 43 -8.96 -11.74 -7.54
CA GLU A 43 -9.26 -11.80 -8.98
C GLU A 43 -10.46 -10.90 -9.35
N SER A 44 -11.44 -10.78 -8.46
CA SER A 44 -12.63 -9.94 -8.69
C SER A 44 -13.28 -9.46 -7.39
N GLY A 45 -14.15 -8.45 -7.51
CA GLY A 45 -14.92 -7.86 -6.41
C GLY A 45 -14.11 -6.86 -5.58
N TRP A 46 -14.28 -6.92 -4.26
CA TRP A 46 -13.56 -6.05 -3.33
C TRP A 46 -12.08 -6.39 -3.34
N TYR A 47 -11.22 -5.36 -3.35
CA TYR A 47 -9.76 -5.52 -3.45
C TYR A 47 -9.31 -6.22 -4.75
N ALA A 48 -10.14 -6.17 -5.81
CA ALA A 48 -9.71 -6.65 -7.12
C ALA A 48 -8.49 -5.87 -7.59
N GLY A 49 -7.45 -6.59 -8.03
CA GLY A 49 -6.19 -5.99 -8.44
C GLY A 49 -5.27 -6.99 -9.13
N ASP A 50 -4.21 -6.49 -9.76
CA ASP A 50 -3.19 -7.33 -10.38
C ASP A 50 -2.14 -7.74 -9.34
N GLU A 51 -1.91 -9.04 -9.19
CA GLU A 51 -0.87 -9.58 -8.31
C GLU A 51 0.52 -9.06 -8.69
N LYS A 52 0.79 -8.80 -9.98
CA LYS A 52 2.05 -8.22 -10.45
C LYS A 52 2.30 -6.81 -9.89
N ALA A 53 1.24 -6.04 -9.65
CA ALA A 53 1.37 -4.73 -9.02
C ALA A 53 1.83 -4.88 -7.56
N LEU A 54 1.28 -5.87 -6.84
CA LEU A 54 1.71 -6.20 -5.48
C LEU A 54 3.15 -6.74 -5.46
N GLU A 55 3.54 -7.58 -6.42
CA GLU A 55 4.93 -8.05 -6.57
C GLU A 55 5.91 -6.89 -6.79
N SER A 56 5.51 -5.91 -7.62
CA SER A 56 6.30 -4.69 -7.84
C SER A 56 6.47 -3.89 -6.54
N VAL A 57 5.43 -3.76 -5.73
CA VAL A 57 5.51 -3.18 -4.38
C VAL A 57 6.46 -3.97 -3.49
N ALA A 58 6.33 -5.30 -3.47
CA ALA A 58 7.14 -6.18 -2.65
C ALA A 58 8.65 -6.00 -2.91
N SER A 59 9.02 -5.83 -4.19
CA SER A 59 10.41 -5.56 -4.59
C SER A 59 10.99 -4.26 -4.02
N ARG A 60 10.13 -3.29 -3.67
CA ARG A 60 10.52 -1.97 -3.12
C ARG A 60 10.46 -1.90 -1.60
N LEU A 61 9.93 -2.92 -0.91
CA LEU A 61 9.82 -2.92 0.55
C LEU A 61 11.12 -2.61 1.28
N PRO A 62 12.31 -3.08 0.85
CA PRO A 62 13.57 -2.70 1.50
C PRO A 62 13.80 -1.17 1.51
N ARG A 63 13.51 -0.49 0.39
CA ARG A 63 13.63 0.97 0.28
C ARG A 63 12.58 1.68 1.13
N LEU A 64 11.33 1.25 1.06
CA LEU A 64 10.20 1.86 1.77
C LEU A 64 10.32 1.78 3.30
N ARG A 65 11.02 0.76 3.82
CA ARG A 65 11.27 0.62 5.28
C ARG A 65 12.40 1.48 5.81
N LEU A 66 13.30 1.94 4.93
CA LEU A 66 14.47 2.73 5.29
C LEU A 66 14.24 4.25 5.18
N SER A 67 13.24 4.67 4.40
CA SER A 67 12.80 6.07 4.28
C SER A 67 12.05 6.53 5.51
#